data_AF-A0A0S3RBR4-F1
#
_entry.id   AF-A0A0S3RBR4-F1
#
_cell.length_a   1.000
_cell.length_b   1.000
_cell.length_c   1.000
_cell.angle_alpha   90.00
_cell.angle_beta   90.00
_cell.angle_gamma   90.00
#
_symmetry.space_group_name_H-M   'P 1'
#
loop_
_entity.id
_entity.type
_entity.pdbx_description
1 polymer ?
#
loop_
_entity_poly.entity_id
_entity_poly.type
_entity_poly.pdbx_seq_one_letter_code
_entity_poly.pdbx_strand_id
1 'polypeptide(L)' 'MTSKKKQFIRPFEGFKVLGLPYKQGEDKRQFTMYFFLPDAKDGLPALVEKLASESEFLERKLPNHQLEVG' A
#
# COMPACT_ATOMS: atom_id res chain seq x y z
N MET A 1 15.76 4.43 2.45
CA MET A 1 15.48 4.76 1.03
C MET A 1 14.50 5.92 1.01
N THR A 2 14.74 7.00 0.26
CA THR A 2 13.85 8.16 0.13
C THR A 2 13.78 8.61 -1.33
N SER A 3 12.69 9.25 -1.74
CA SER A 3 12.43 9.73 -3.10
C SER A 3 11.51 10.94 -3.04
N LYS A 4 11.66 11.88 -3.99
CA LYS A 4 10.74 13.01 -4.22
C LYS A 4 9.78 12.79 -5.40
N LYS A 5 9.90 11.66 -6.09
CA LYS A 5 9.00 11.32 -7.22
C LYS A 5 7.63 10.95 -6.67
N LYS A 6 6.57 11.20 -7.45
CA LYS A 6 5.23 10.69 -7.13
C LYS A 6 5.27 9.17 -6.94
N GLN A 7 4.51 8.68 -5.96
CA GLN A 7 4.47 7.26 -5.58
C GLN A 7 3.02 6.78 -5.56
N PHE A 8 2.80 5.48 -5.78
CA PHE A 8 1.46 4.87 -5.62
C PHE A 8 1.10 4.83 -4.14
N ILE A 9 0.45 5.89 -3.65
CA ILE A 9 0.09 6.05 -2.25
C ILE A 9 -1.43 6.23 -2.16
N ARG A 10 -2.05 5.58 -1.18
CA ARG A 10 -3.44 5.82 -0.82
C ARG A 10 -3.58 5.95 0.70
N PRO A 11 -3.96 7.12 1.22
CA PRO A 11 -4.21 7.30 2.63
C PRO A 11 -5.62 6.81 3.00
N PHE A 12 -5.76 6.30 4.22
CA PHE A 12 -7.02 6.00 4.88
C PHE A 12 -7.00 6.57 6.29
N GLU A 13 -8.16 6.59 6.94
CA GLU A 13 -8.22 6.86 8.36
C GLU A 13 -7.52 5.73 9.12
N GLY A 14 -6.42 6.07 9.82
CA GLY A 14 -5.64 5.17 10.68
C GLY A 14 -4.48 4.43 10.02
N PHE A 15 -4.34 4.45 8.69
CA PHE A 15 -3.21 3.83 7.98
C PHE A 15 -3.04 4.35 6.55
N LYS A 16 -1.89 4.07 5.94
CA LYS A 16 -1.57 4.38 4.54
C LYS A 16 -1.13 3.12 3.80
N VAL A 17 -1.37 3.08 2.49
CA VAL A 17 -0.89 2.00 1.61
C VAL A 17 0.05 2.55 0.56
N LEU A 18 1.23 1.95 0.41
CA LEU A 18 2.22 2.26 -0.64
C LEU A 18 2.40 1.04 -1.55
N GLY A 19 2.31 1.23 -2.87
CA GLY A 19 2.62 0.22 -3.88
C GLY A 19 3.97 0.46 -4.54
N LEU A 20 4.83 -0.56 -4.57
CA LEU A 20 6.11 -0.58 -5.27
C LEU A 20 6.08 -1.63 -6.39
N PRO A 21 5.80 -1.24 -7.64
CA PRO A 21 5.79 -2.16 -8.76
C PRO A 21 7.21 -2.67 -9.04
N TYR A 22 7.35 -3.98 -9.19
CA TYR A 22 8.58 -4.60 -9.66
C TYR A 22 8.75 -4.38 -11.16
N LYS A 23 10.00 -4.43 -11.64
CA LYS A 23 10.30 -4.38 -13.07
C LYS A 23 9.71 -5.62 -13.75
N GLN A 24 8.84 -5.41 -14.73
CA GLN A 24 8.15 -6.49 -15.46
C GLN A 24 9.06 -7.24 -16.45
N GLY A 25 9.88 -6.52 -17.23
CA GLY A 25 10.69 -7.16 -18.28
C GLY A 25 9.82 -7.81 -19.36
N GLU A 26 10.16 -9.04 -19.75
CA GLU A 26 9.40 -9.84 -20.75
C GLU A 26 8.30 -10.71 -20.12
N ASP A 27 8.18 -10.74 -18.78
CA ASP A 27 7.11 -11.49 -18.11
C ASP A 27 5.75 -10.83 -18.41
N LYS A 28 4.72 -11.65 -18.59
CA LYS A 28 3.34 -11.18 -18.76
C LYS A 28 2.72 -10.74 -17.42
N ARG A 29 3.22 -11.24 -16.31
CA ARG A 29 2.73 -10.96 -14.96
C ARG A 29 3.26 -9.63 -14.46
N GLN A 30 2.43 -8.91 -13.71
CA GLN A 30 2.83 -7.69 -13.01
C GLN A 30 2.80 -7.95 -11.51
N PHE A 31 3.94 -7.75 -10.86
CA PHE A 31 4.06 -7.88 -9.42
C PHE A 31 4.26 -6.51 -8.79
N THR A 32 3.55 -6.27 -7.69
CA THR A 32 3.68 -5.06 -6.88
C THR A 32 3.77 -5.46 -5.43
N MET A 33 4.77 -4.93 -4.72
CA MET A 33 4.84 -5.04 -3.26
C MET A 33 4.01 -3.93 -2.64
N TYR A 34 3.13 -4.28 -1.70
CA TYR A 34 2.31 -3.31 -0.97
C TYR A 34 2.75 -3.20 0.49
N PHE A 35 2.97 -1.99 0.96
CA PHE A 35 3.23 -1.67 2.36
C PHE A 35 1.97 -1.09 2.98
N PHE A 36 1.48 -1.73 4.03
CA PHE A 36 0.39 -1.24 4.86
C PHE A 36 1.00 -0.66 6.14
N LEU A 37 0.91 0.67 6.30
CA LEU A 37 1.58 1.39 7.36
C LEU A 37 0.55 2.05 8.29
N PRO A 38 0.34 1.54 9.52
CA PRO A 38 -0.50 2.20 10.51
C PRO A 38 0.04 3.58 10.87
N ASP A 39 -0.85 4.51 11.21
CA ASP A 39 -0.45 5.82 11.74
C ASP A 39 0.08 5.70 13.19
N ALA A 40 -0.47 4.78 13.98
CA ALA A 40 0.00 4.45 15.33
C ALA A 40 1.25 3.54 15.27
N LYS A 41 2.24 3.83 16.12
CA LYS A 41 3.53 3.08 16.14
C LYS A 41 3.37 1.59 16.46
N ASP A 42 2.39 1.26 17.30
CA ASP A 42 2.02 -0.08 17.75
C ASP A 42 0.74 -0.58 17.07
N GLY A 43 0.28 0.09 16.01
CA GLY A 43 -1.00 -0.20 15.35
C GLY A 43 -1.01 -1.42 14.43
N LEU A 44 0.11 -2.13 14.27
CA LEU A 44 0.20 -3.25 13.34
C LEU A 44 -0.74 -4.42 13.69
N PRO A 45 -0.86 -4.88 14.95
CA PRO A 45 -1.80 -5.94 15.31
C PRO A 45 -3.24 -5.57 14.97
N ALA A 46 -3.69 -4.37 15.34
CA ALA A 46 -5.03 -3.87 15.04
C ALA A 46 -5.28 -3.76 13.53
N LEU A 47 -4.26 -3.36 12.75
CA LEU A 47 -4.37 -3.32 11.30
C LEU A 47 -4.51 -4.73 10.70
N VAL A 48 -3.75 -5.72 11.19
CA VAL A 48 -3.85 -7.12 10.73
C VAL A 48 -5.23 -7.70 11.04
N GLU A 49 -5.74 -7.49 12.25
CA GLU A 49 -7.10 -7.94 12.63
C GLU A 49 -8.17 -7.33 11.71
N LYS A 50 -8.07 -6.02 11.46
CA LYS A 50 -8.98 -5.33 10.53
C LYS A 50 -8.92 -5.93 9.13
N LEU A 51 -7.72 -6.13 8.58
CA LEU A 51 -7.54 -6.72 7.25
C LEU A 51 -8.07 -8.17 7.17
N ALA A 52 -7.94 -8.95 8.25
CA ALA A 52 -8.45 -10.32 8.31
C ALA A 52 -9.98 -10.39 8.40
N SER A 53 -10.61 -9.39 9.02
CA SER A 53 -12.07 -9.34 9.18
C SER A 53 -12.83 -8.95 7.91
N GLU A 54 -12.16 -8.36 6.91
CA GLU A 54 -12.80 -7.81 5.72
C GLU A 54 -12.22 -8.44 4.42
N SER A 55 -12.86 -9.51 3.91
CA SER A 55 -12.33 -10.31 2.80
C SER A 55 -12.13 -9.56 1.47
N GLU A 56 -13.01 -8.61 1.13
CA GLU A 56 -12.91 -7.78 -0.10
C GLU A 56 -12.09 -6.49 0.10
N PHE A 57 -11.58 -6.25 1.31
CA PHE A 57 -10.99 -4.97 1.67
C PHE A 57 -9.61 -4.78 1.05
N LEU A 58 -8.79 -5.82 0.96
CA LEU A 58 -7.42 -5.71 0.47
C LEU A 58 -7.36 -5.18 -0.96
N GLU A 59 -8.14 -5.75 -1.87
CA GLU A 59 -8.15 -5.34 -3.29
C GLU A 59 -8.68 -3.92 -3.46
N ARG A 60 -9.76 -3.56 -2.74
CA ARG A 60 -10.38 -2.24 -2.80
C ARG A 60 -9.49 -1.12 -2.26
N LYS A 61 -8.44 -1.44 -1.51
CA LYS A 61 -7.54 -0.48 -0.85
C LYS A 61 -6.24 -0.24 -1.59
N LEU A 62 -5.94 -1.02 -2.61
CA LEU A 62 -4.72 -0.85 -3.39
C LEU A 62 -4.71 0.53 -4.09
N PRO A 63 -3.58 1.24 -4.10
CA PRO A 63 -3.43 2.49 -4.84
C PRO A 63 -3.46 2.23 -6.35
N ASN A 64 -4.26 3.02 -7.07
CA ASN A 64 -4.37 2.97 -8.53
C ASN A 64 -3.87 4.25 -9.23
N HIS A 65 -3.38 5.23 -8.45
CA HIS A 65 -2.82 6.48 -8.94
C HIS A 65 -1.62 6.89 -8.09
N GLN A 66 -0.78 7.76 -8.65
CA GLN A 66 0.39 8.29 -7.95
C GLN A 66 0.09 9.63 -7.30
N LEU A 67 0.54 9.82 -6.06
CA LEU A 67 0.45 11.07 -5.32
C LEU A 67 1.83 11.65 -5.06
N GLU A 68 1.88 12.96 -4.88
CA GLU A 68 3.09 13.64 -4.42
C GLU A 68 3.43 13.22 -3.00
N VAL A 69 4.73 13.08 -2.75
CA VAL A 69 5.28 12.76 -1.44
C VAL A 69 5.62 14.07 -0.72
N GLY A 70 5.21 14.17 0.54
CA GLY A 70 5.49 15.32 1.40
C GLY A 70 6.94 15.39 1.86
#